data_AF-A0A0M3JRF6-F1
#
_entry.id   AF-A0A0M3JRF6-F1
#
_cell.length_a   1.000
_cell.length_b   1.000
_cell.length_c   1.000
_cell.angle_alpha   90.00
_cell.angle_beta   90.00
_cell.angle_gamma   90.00
#
_symmetry.space_group_name_H-M   'P 1'
#
loop_
_entity.id
_entity.type
_entity.pdbx_description
1 polymer ?
#
loop_
_entity_poly.entity_id
_entity_poly.type
_entity_poly.pdbx_seq_one_letter_code
_entity_poly.pdbx_strand_id
1 'polypeptide(L)'
;MAKWGEGDPRWIVEERPDAVNVNNWHWTEKNATPWSKLRLKQLLEEQKIEKGPILIEFGEFKKLDGEATANNRKAKLIFLFEWIIELNFNVKVAGSDVEYKGYIEIPNLSDENEADEVDVTLSLDKSGPHEAEIRQLFNKDVTEFVRKQLAVYIRELKEEFSQGIILPTDRSKPQVVSKGKTTVVTSSTSAKAVDKKTFQNHVRWLIFYALFLDLNFLIFQLCDRYFTQNSHKGFVVTSDKSGAPAVDAAGDVDVTSITSLSEEYKIQPSRLWEVLTEPELVKKWSGTSTQFDLSPNGGFSMFNSTVTGQFVRIEQNKELAMKWRLKTYPSQHFANVRLLLKDQGDCTKLEIEANGVPKMQCDETENGLRRFYLQSISRTFGFGANIF
;
A
#
# COMPACT_ATOMS: atom_id res chain seq x y z
N MET A 1 11.55 -7.00 43.58
CA MET A 1 13.01 -6.98 43.70
C MET A 1 13.48 -8.42 43.72
N ALA A 2 14.51 -8.79 42.94
CA ALA A 2 15.07 -10.14 42.97
C ALA A 2 15.64 -10.44 44.37
N LYS A 3 15.51 -11.68 44.83
CA LYS A 3 16.02 -12.10 46.13
C LYS A 3 17.55 -12.13 46.10
N TRP A 4 18.17 -11.58 47.14
CA TRP A 4 19.63 -11.55 47.28
C TRP A 4 20.19 -12.98 47.31
N GLY A 5 21.11 -13.30 46.39
CA GLY A 5 21.74 -14.63 46.27
C GLY A 5 21.09 -15.60 45.29
N GLU A 6 19.91 -15.28 44.74
CA GLU A 6 19.30 -16.00 43.62
C GLU A 6 19.44 -15.13 42.37
N GLY A 7 20.46 -15.39 41.55
CA GLY A 7 20.61 -14.72 40.26
C GLY A 7 19.39 -14.99 39.38
N ASP A 8 18.61 -13.96 39.07
CA ASP A 8 17.51 -14.06 38.11
C ASP A 8 18.10 -14.46 36.76
N PRO A 9 17.64 -15.56 36.12
CA PRO A 9 18.10 -15.98 34.80
C PRO A 9 17.99 -14.90 33.71
N ARG A 10 17.17 -13.86 33.94
CA ARG A 10 17.07 -12.68 33.06
C ARG A 10 18.31 -11.78 33.11
N TRP A 11 19.11 -11.86 34.16
CA TRP A 11 20.25 -10.97 34.46
C TRP A 11 21.60 -11.72 34.53
N ILE A 12 21.69 -12.92 33.94
CA ILE A 12 22.97 -13.61 33.80
C ILE A 12 23.85 -12.83 32.80
N VAL A 13 24.78 -12.04 33.34
CA VAL A 13 25.99 -11.60 32.62
C VAL A 13 27.04 -12.67 32.88
N GLU A 14 26.85 -13.84 32.28
CA GLU A 14 27.94 -14.82 32.16
C GLU A 14 28.89 -14.30 31.07
N GLU A 15 30.13 -14.00 31.45
CA GLU A 15 31.22 -13.82 30.50
C GLU A 15 31.43 -15.15 29.76
N ARG A 16 30.82 -15.28 28.59
CA ARG A 16 31.08 -16.43 27.71
C ARG A 16 32.42 -16.21 27.00
N PRO A 17 33.30 -17.22 26.91
CA PRO A 17 34.57 -17.15 26.17
C PRO A 17 34.36 -16.90 24.66
N ASP A 18 33.13 -17.04 24.18
CA ASP A 18 32.75 -16.99 22.76
C ASP A 18 32.48 -15.57 22.24
N ALA A 19 32.53 -14.54 23.10
CA ALA A 19 32.26 -13.12 22.77
C ALA A 19 30.96 -12.87 21.97
N VAL A 20 29.97 -13.77 22.10
CA VAL A 20 28.69 -13.69 21.38
C VAL A 20 27.85 -12.56 21.98
N ASN A 21 27.32 -11.67 21.14
CA ASN A 21 26.47 -10.53 21.53
C ASN A 21 25.13 -11.00 22.10
N VAL A 22 25.12 -11.40 23.37
CA VAL A 22 23.93 -11.86 24.08
C VAL A 22 22.90 -10.72 24.11
N ASN A 23 21.66 -11.01 23.68
CA ASN A 23 20.53 -10.07 23.60
C ASN A 23 20.66 -8.91 22.58
N ASN A 24 21.62 -8.93 21.64
CA ASN A 24 21.81 -7.87 20.64
C ASN A 24 21.90 -6.46 21.25
N TRP A 25 22.51 -6.34 22.43
CA TRP A 25 22.66 -5.07 23.15
C TRP A 25 23.81 -4.23 22.60
N HIS A 26 24.82 -4.87 22.02
CA HIS A 26 25.92 -4.21 21.31
C HIS A 26 25.52 -3.98 19.85
N TRP A 27 25.92 -2.83 19.30
CA TRP A 27 25.74 -2.51 17.89
C TRP A 27 26.42 -3.57 17.03
N THR A 28 25.70 -4.17 16.10
CA THR A 28 26.28 -5.01 15.05
C THR A 28 25.89 -4.47 13.70
N GLU A 29 26.89 -4.16 12.89
CA GLU A 29 26.76 -3.70 11.52
C GLU A 29 27.21 -4.80 10.59
N LYS A 30 26.37 -5.13 9.61
CA LYS A 30 26.73 -6.04 8.52
C LYS A 30 26.76 -5.24 7.23
N ASN A 31 27.90 -5.30 6.54
CA ASN A 31 28.01 -4.75 5.20
C ASN A 31 27.23 -5.64 4.22
N ALA A 32 26.18 -5.08 3.62
CA ALA A 32 25.35 -5.75 2.62
C ALA A 32 25.70 -5.33 1.18
N THR A 33 26.65 -4.42 1.00
CA THR A 33 27.06 -3.88 -0.30
C THR A 33 27.48 -4.98 -1.30
N PRO A 34 28.35 -5.96 -0.95
CA PRO A 34 28.77 -6.99 -1.91
C PRO A 34 27.62 -7.89 -2.36
N TRP A 35 26.76 -8.29 -1.43
CA TRP A 35 25.57 -9.09 -1.70
C TRP A 35 24.60 -8.34 -2.60
N SER A 36 24.37 -7.06 -2.30
CA SER A 36 23.44 -6.20 -3.03
C SER A 36 23.87 -5.99 -4.47
N LYS A 37 25.17 -5.72 -4.70
CA LYS A 37 25.72 -5.59 -6.06
C LYS A 37 25.52 -6.86 -6.87
N LEU A 38 25.78 -8.03 -6.27
CA LEU A 38 25.58 -9.31 -6.95
C LEU A 38 24.10 -9.55 -7.25
N ARG A 39 23.21 -9.24 -6.30
CA ARG A 39 21.80 -9.51 -6.44
C ARG A 39 21.13 -8.59 -7.46
N LEU A 40 21.46 -7.30 -7.46
CA LEU A 40 20.99 -6.35 -8.47
C LEU A 40 21.43 -6.77 -9.88
N LYS A 41 22.66 -7.29 -10.03
CA LYS A 41 23.11 -7.87 -11.30
C LYS A 41 22.24 -9.04 -11.74
N GLN A 42 21.97 -10.00 -10.86
CA GLN A 42 21.11 -11.15 -11.19
C GLN A 42 19.67 -10.78 -11.56
N LEU A 43 19.13 -9.73 -10.96
CA LEU A 43 17.74 -9.32 -11.17
C LEU A 43 17.55 -8.48 -12.44
N LEU A 44 18.58 -7.76 -12.88
CA LEU A 44 18.49 -6.79 -13.96
C LEU A 44 19.29 -7.18 -15.22
N GLU A 45 20.46 -7.83 -15.08
CA GLU A 45 21.20 -8.36 -16.24
C GLU A 45 20.45 -9.55 -16.85
N GLU A 46 20.65 -9.74 -18.16
CA GLU A 46 20.12 -10.88 -18.94
C GLU A 46 18.58 -11.00 -18.99
N GLN A 47 17.86 -10.01 -18.46
CA GLN A 47 16.42 -9.94 -18.55
C GLN A 47 15.98 -9.57 -19.98
N LYS A 48 14.87 -10.16 -20.41
CA LYS A 48 14.29 -9.93 -21.74
C LYS A 48 12.82 -9.54 -21.63
N ILE A 49 12.43 -8.50 -22.34
CA ILE A 49 11.05 -8.04 -22.42
C ILE A 49 10.61 -8.07 -23.88
N GLU A 50 9.61 -8.90 -24.18
CA GLU A 50 9.02 -9.03 -25.51
C GLU A 50 7.61 -8.42 -25.51
N LYS A 51 7.39 -7.39 -26.33
CA LYS A 51 6.08 -6.75 -26.51
C LYS A 51 5.86 -6.45 -27.99
N GLY A 52 5.03 -7.29 -28.63
CA GLY A 52 4.73 -7.16 -30.06
C GLY A 52 5.99 -7.37 -30.90
N PRO A 53 6.35 -6.43 -31.80
CA PRO A 53 7.55 -6.55 -32.62
C PRO A 53 8.84 -6.15 -31.89
N ILE A 54 8.76 -5.62 -30.66
CA ILE A 54 9.93 -5.06 -29.95
C ILE A 54 10.43 -6.07 -28.91
N LEU A 55 11.71 -6.42 -29.02
CA LEU A 55 12.46 -7.21 -28.05
C LEU A 55 13.51 -6.31 -27.38
N ILE A 56 13.42 -6.16 -26.06
CA ILE A 56 14.40 -5.44 -25.24
C ILE A 56 15.24 -6.47 -24.48
N GLU A 57 16.56 -6.38 -24.61
CA GLU A 57 17.53 -7.21 -23.89
C GLU A 57 18.39 -6.31 -23.00
N PHE A 58 18.33 -6.54 -21.68
CA PHE A 58 19.19 -5.84 -20.74
C PHE A 58 20.62 -6.41 -20.79
N GLY A 59 21.59 -5.52 -20.83
CA GLY A 59 23.01 -5.84 -20.88
C GLY A 59 23.71 -5.58 -19.55
N GLU A 60 25.02 -5.35 -19.63
CA GLU A 60 25.86 -5.09 -18.46
C GLU A 60 25.61 -3.71 -17.85
N PHE A 61 25.79 -3.61 -16.53
CA PHE A 61 25.76 -2.33 -15.83
C PHE A 61 26.89 -1.43 -16.30
N LYS A 62 26.53 -0.20 -16.67
CA LYS A 62 27.48 0.89 -16.93
C LYS A 62 28.00 1.47 -15.62
N LYS A 63 27.13 1.59 -14.62
CA LYS A 63 27.46 2.11 -13.28
C LYS A 63 26.57 1.44 -12.24
N LEU A 64 27.17 1.04 -11.11
CA LEU A 64 26.47 0.49 -9.96
C LEU A 64 27.18 0.97 -8.69
N ASP A 65 26.91 2.22 -8.35
CA ASP A 65 27.52 2.92 -7.24
C ASP A 65 26.51 3.10 -6.12
N GLY A 66 26.95 2.91 -4.89
CA GLY A 66 26.07 2.87 -3.74
C GLY A 66 26.58 1.94 -2.66
N GLU A 67 25.88 1.98 -1.54
CA GLU A 67 26.16 1.20 -0.36
C GLU A 67 24.88 0.64 0.24
N ALA A 68 25.02 -0.50 0.93
CA ALA A 68 23.95 -1.09 1.71
C ALA A 68 24.52 -1.63 3.01
N THR A 69 23.90 -1.26 4.12
CA THR A 69 24.24 -1.74 5.46
C THR A 69 23.01 -2.21 6.21
N ALA A 70 23.18 -3.30 6.97
CA ALA A 70 22.16 -3.83 7.86
C ALA A 70 22.66 -3.67 9.30
N ASN A 71 21.98 -2.82 10.06
CA ASN A 71 22.31 -2.48 11.43
C ASN A 71 21.31 -3.11 12.39
N ASN A 72 21.80 -3.70 13.47
CA ASN A 72 20.96 -4.20 14.55
C ASN A 72 21.22 -3.41 15.84
N ARG A 73 20.16 -2.79 16.35
CA ARG A 73 20.19 -2.04 17.60
C ARG A 73 18.96 -2.38 18.43
N LYS A 74 19.15 -2.84 19.67
CA LYS A 74 18.04 -3.15 20.60
C LYS A 74 16.99 -4.09 19.97
N ALA A 75 17.43 -5.12 19.24
CA ALA A 75 16.56 -6.06 18.51
C ALA A 75 15.68 -5.43 17.40
N LYS A 76 16.08 -4.24 16.90
CA LYS A 76 15.49 -3.58 15.72
C LYS A 76 16.52 -3.58 14.60
N LEU A 77 16.14 -4.16 13.47
CA LEU A 77 16.91 -4.09 12.22
C LEU A 77 16.63 -2.76 11.52
N ILE A 78 17.70 -2.10 11.11
CA ILE A 78 17.70 -0.85 10.36
C ILE A 78 18.53 -1.11 9.11
N PHE A 79 17.88 -1.03 7.96
CA PHE A 79 18.52 -1.13 6.67
C PHE A 79 18.74 0.27 6.15
N LEU A 80 19.96 0.57 5.74
CA LEU A 80 20.32 1.82 5.08
C LEU A 80 20.90 1.43 3.73
N PHE A 81 20.31 1.91 2.65
CA PHE A 81 20.84 1.64 1.32
C PHE A 81 20.58 2.82 0.40
N GLU A 82 21.53 3.06 -0.49
CA GLU A 82 21.46 4.09 -1.52
C GLU A 82 22.19 3.57 -2.75
N TRP A 83 21.54 3.62 -3.90
CA TRP A 83 22.06 3.11 -5.16
C TRP A 83 21.77 4.06 -6.31
N ILE A 84 22.82 4.31 -7.10
CA ILE A 84 22.78 4.95 -8.41
C ILE A 84 23.12 3.88 -9.44
N ILE A 85 22.15 3.57 -10.30
CA ILE A 85 22.24 2.48 -11.26
C ILE A 85 22.17 3.04 -12.67
N GLU A 86 23.16 2.70 -13.51
CA GLU A 86 23.11 2.86 -14.95
C GLU A 86 23.23 1.49 -15.61
N LEU A 87 22.21 1.10 -16.38
CA LEU A 87 22.11 -0.23 -17.01
C LEU A 87 22.00 -0.10 -18.53
N ASN A 88 22.90 -0.75 -19.27
CA ASN A 88 22.82 -0.75 -20.73
C ASN A 88 21.72 -1.70 -21.22
N PHE A 89 21.14 -1.41 -22.39
CA PHE A 89 20.20 -2.31 -23.05
C PHE A 89 20.36 -2.26 -24.58
N ASN A 90 19.88 -3.31 -25.24
CA ASN A 90 19.73 -3.37 -26.69
C ASN A 90 18.26 -3.64 -27.04
N VAL A 91 17.74 -2.93 -28.04
CA VAL A 91 16.38 -3.10 -28.55
C VAL A 91 16.44 -3.55 -30.01
N LYS A 92 15.78 -4.67 -30.30
CA LYS A 92 15.59 -5.22 -31.64
C LYS A 92 14.12 -5.10 -32.01
N VAL A 93 13.86 -4.59 -33.21
CA VAL A 93 12.50 -4.48 -33.75
C VAL A 93 12.34 -5.48 -34.89
N ALA A 94 11.44 -6.45 -34.72
CA ALA A 94 11.14 -7.49 -35.69
C ALA A 94 10.72 -6.88 -37.04
N GLY A 95 11.40 -7.29 -38.12
CA GLY A 95 11.18 -6.75 -39.46
C GLY A 95 12.06 -5.55 -39.82
N SER A 96 12.95 -5.11 -38.93
CA SER A 96 13.99 -4.12 -39.23
C SER A 96 15.37 -4.63 -38.82
N ASP A 97 16.40 -4.31 -39.61
CA ASP A 97 17.81 -4.61 -39.27
C ASP A 97 18.43 -3.53 -38.36
N VAL A 98 17.60 -2.65 -37.78
CA VAL A 98 18.05 -1.51 -36.99
C VAL A 98 18.03 -1.87 -35.50
N GLU A 99 19.22 -2.00 -34.92
CA GLU A 99 19.40 -2.15 -33.48
C GLU A 99 19.56 -0.79 -32.79
N TYR A 100 18.78 -0.57 -31.72
CA TYR A 100 18.90 0.59 -30.85
C TYR A 100 19.64 0.21 -29.58
N LYS A 101 20.66 0.99 -29.22
CA LYS A 101 21.41 0.84 -27.98
C LYS A 101 21.20 2.09 -27.12
N GLY A 102 21.25 1.88 -25.82
CA GLY A 102 21.07 2.95 -24.86
C GLY A 102 21.30 2.45 -23.45
N TYR A 103 20.99 3.31 -22.48
CA TYR A 103 21.08 2.99 -21.07
C TYR A 103 19.90 3.58 -20.30
N ILE A 104 19.51 2.88 -19.23
CA ILE A 104 18.57 3.37 -18.23
C ILE A 104 19.36 3.90 -17.04
N GLU A 105 18.93 5.02 -16.49
CA GLU A 105 19.45 5.59 -15.25
C GLU A 105 18.38 5.58 -14.15
N ILE A 106 18.78 5.12 -12.97
CA ILE A 106 17.97 5.07 -11.75
C ILE A 106 18.78 5.77 -10.65
N PRO A 107 18.52 7.06 -10.38
CA PRO A 107 19.34 7.86 -9.47
C PRO A 107 18.90 7.78 -8.00
N ASN A 108 17.66 7.34 -7.72
CA ASN A 108 17.01 7.52 -6.42
C ASN A 108 16.56 6.20 -5.76
N LEU A 109 17.30 5.10 -5.94
CA LEU A 109 17.00 3.87 -5.20
C LEU A 109 17.58 3.97 -3.78
N SER A 110 16.75 4.33 -2.80
CA SER A 110 17.15 4.48 -1.40
C SER A 110 16.18 3.81 -0.42
N ASP A 111 16.54 3.71 0.86
CA ASP A 111 15.63 3.22 1.91
C ASP A 111 14.48 4.19 2.23
N GLU A 112 14.58 5.44 1.77
CA GLU A 112 13.52 6.45 1.90
C GLU A 112 12.50 6.38 0.77
N ASN A 113 12.84 5.73 -0.36
CA ASN A 113 11.96 5.62 -1.52
C ASN A 113 11.37 4.22 -1.63
N GLU A 114 10.05 4.17 -1.85
CA GLU A 114 9.40 2.91 -2.19
C GLU A 114 9.72 2.51 -3.64
N ALA A 115 9.68 1.21 -3.94
CA ALA A 115 10.07 0.70 -5.26
C ALA A 115 9.19 1.26 -6.40
N ASP A 116 7.98 1.71 -6.11
CA ASP A 116 7.03 2.34 -7.04
C ASP A 116 7.27 3.85 -7.25
N GLU A 117 7.98 4.51 -6.35
CA GLU A 117 8.37 5.93 -6.44
C GLU A 117 9.71 6.15 -7.16
N VAL A 118 10.44 5.08 -7.46
CA VAL A 118 11.73 5.15 -8.14
C VAL A 118 11.58 5.71 -9.56
N ASP A 119 12.44 6.68 -9.88
CA ASP A 119 12.51 7.33 -11.18
C ASP A 119 13.39 6.53 -12.14
N VAL A 120 12.89 6.32 -13.35
CA VAL A 120 13.56 5.53 -14.39
C VAL A 120 13.69 6.40 -15.64
N THR A 121 14.91 6.86 -15.93
CA THR A 121 15.19 7.73 -17.08
C THR A 121 15.81 6.94 -18.22
N LEU A 122 15.33 7.18 -19.45
CA LEU A 122 15.78 6.50 -20.65
C LEU A 122 16.68 7.40 -21.53
N SER A 123 17.87 6.91 -21.84
CA SER A 123 18.80 7.49 -22.80
C SER A 123 19.03 6.54 -23.98
N LEU A 124 18.83 7.04 -25.21
CA LEU A 124 19.03 6.28 -26.45
C LEU A 124 20.17 6.91 -27.26
N ASP A 125 21.06 6.09 -27.82
CA ASP A 125 22.23 6.56 -28.57
C ASP A 125 21.91 6.95 -30.02
N LYS A 126 20.83 6.39 -30.58
CA LYS A 126 20.41 6.62 -31.97
C LYS A 126 18.97 7.09 -32.02
N SER A 127 18.74 8.15 -32.79
CA SER A 127 17.40 8.57 -33.18
C SER A 127 16.97 7.83 -34.45
N GLY A 128 15.73 7.36 -34.48
CA GLY A 128 15.20 6.56 -35.57
C GLY A 128 13.67 6.52 -35.59
N PRO A 129 13.08 5.92 -36.63
CA PRO A 129 11.63 5.93 -36.83
C PRO A 129 10.84 5.23 -35.71
N HIS A 130 11.47 4.28 -34.99
CA HIS A 130 10.85 3.54 -33.89
C HIS A 130 11.15 4.14 -32.51
N GLU A 131 11.86 5.28 -32.42
CA GLU A 131 12.27 5.88 -31.15
C GLU A 131 11.06 6.20 -30.24
N ALA A 132 10.00 6.79 -30.81
CA ALA A 132 8.82 7.17 -30.04
C ALA A 132 8.09 5.96 -29.43
N GLU A 133 8.01 4.86 -30.19
CA GLU A 133 7.39 3.60 -29.75
C GLU A 133 8.22 2.96 -28.63
N ILE A 134 9.55 2.95 -28.77
CA ILE A 134 10.48 2.47 -27.75
C ILE A 134 10.32 3.31 -26.46
N ARG A 135 10.32 4.65 -26.56
CA ARG A 135 10.15 5.52 -25.37
C ARG A 135 8.82 5.27 -24.65
N GLN A 136 7.73 5.09 -25.40
CA GLN A 136 6.41 4.78 -24.82
C GLN A 136 6.41 3.42 -24.11
N LEU A 137 7.05 2.42 -24.70
CA LEU A 137 7.19 1.09 -24.10
C LEU A 137 8.02 1.15 -22.81
N PHE A 138 9.08 1.95 -22.81
CA PHE A 138 9.93 2.12 -21.63
C PHE A 138 9.18 2.76 -20.47
N ASN A 139 8.46 3.85 -20.71
CA ASN A 139 7.71 4.58 -19.67
C ASN A 139 6.58 3.76 -19.02
N LYS A 140 6.16 2.66 -19.64
CA LYS A 140 5.09 1.79 -19.12
C LYS A 140 5.65 0.44 -18.68
N ASP A 141 5.90 -0.45 -19.64
CA ASP A 141 6.20 -1.85 -19.38
C ASP A 141 7.59 -2.02 -18.74
N VAL A 142 8.60 -1.27 -19.20
CA VAL A 142 9.96 -1.37 -18.64
C VAL A 142 10.04 -0.76 -17.25
N THR A 143 9.48 0.43 -17.06
CA THR A 143 9.43 1.07 -15.73
C THR A 143 8.72 0.17 -14.73
N GLU A 144 7.58 -0.44 -15.10
CA GLU A 144 6.88 -1.37 -14.22
C GLU A 144 7.71 -2.63 -13.91
N PHE A 145 8.40 -3.18 -14.91
CA PHE A 145 9.30 -4.33 -14.71
C PHE A 145 10.47 -4.01 -13.77
N VAL A 146 11.17 -2.90 -14.00
CA VAL A 146 12.30 -2.46 -13.17
C VAL A 146 11.85 -2.28 -11.72
N ARG A 147 10.74 -1.58 -11.50
CA ARG A 147 10.17 -1.37 -10.15
C ARG A 147 9.85 -2.68 -9.45
N LYS A 148 9.29 -3.67 -10.17
CA LYS A 148 9.06 -5.02 -9.64
C LYS A 148 10.36 -5.71 -9.23
N GLN A 149 11.42 -5.64 -10.04
CA GLN A 149 12.72 -6.23 -9.70
C GLN A 149 13.35 -5.55 -8.48
N LEU A 150 13.26 -4.23 -8.37
CA LEU A 150 13.77 -3.48 -7.22
C LEU A 150 13.00 -3.84 -5.92
N ALA A 151 11.68 -4.04 -6.01
CA ALA A 151 10.89 -4.52 -4.88
C ALA A 151 11.34 -5.91 -4.40
N VAL A 152 11.68 -6.81 -5.33
CA VAL A 152 12.23 -8.14 -5.01
C VAL A 152 13.56 -8.01 -4.29
N TYR A 153 14.47 -7.17 -4.78
CA TYR A 153 15.74 -6.88 -4.14
C TYR A 153 15.56 -6.40 -2.68
N ILE A 154 14.70 -5.41 -2.44
CA ILE A 154 14.46 -4.85 -1.09
C ILE A 154 13.93 -5.93 -0.14
N ARG A 155 13.03 -6.80 -0.62
CA ARG A 155 12.48 -7.91 0.17
C ARG A 155 13.57 -8.90 0.55
N GLU A 156 14.37 -9.35 -0.41
CA GLU A 156 15.42 -10.36 -0.18
C GLU A 156 16.57 -9.80 0.68
N LEU A 157 16.90 -8.52 0.55
CA LEU A 157 17.86 -7.84 1.42
C LEU A 157 17.42 -7.96 2.89
N LYS A 158 16.13 -7.71 3.15
CA LYS A 158 15.56 -7.83 4.50
C LYS A 158 15.53 -9.27 4.98
N GLU A 159 15.18 -10.22 4.11
CA GLU A 159 15.14 -11.65 4.45
C GLU A 159 16.53 -12.18 4.81
N GLU A 160 17.53 -12.01 3.95
CA GLU A 160 18.89 -12.56 4.12
C GLU A 160 19.56 -12.03 5.38
N PHE A 161 19.52 -10.71 5.58
CA PHE A 161 20.22 -10.07 6.70
C PHE A 161 19.43 -10.11 8.02
N SER A 162 18.22 -10.68 8.02
CA SER A 162 17.48 -11.00 9.25
C SER A 162 17.80 -12.38 9.82
N GLN A 163 18.38 -13.28 9.02
CA GLN A 163 18.69 -14.66 9.44
C GLN A 163 19.87 -14.69 10.44
N GLY A 164 19.74 -15.54 11.46
CA GLY A 164 20.82 -15.82 12.42
C GLY A 164 21.06 -14.75 13.50
N ILE A 165 20.21 -13.72 13.59
CA ILE A 165 20.32 -12.64 14.58
C ILE A 165 19.52 -12.93 15.88
N ILE A 166 18.73 -14.00 15.88
CA ILE A 166 17.90 -14.45 17.00
C ILE A 166 18.49 -15.78 17.51
N LEU A 167 18.93 -15.86 18.78
CA LEU A 167 19.40 -17.13 19.36
C LEU A 167 18.28 -18.19 19.34
N PRO A 168 18.56 -19.46 18.99
CA PRO A 168 17.62 -20.55 19.21
C PRO A 168 17.38 -20.70 20.71
N THR A 169 16.16 -20.41 21.18
CA THR A 169 15.80 -20.61 22.59
C THR A 169 14.93 -21.87 22.70
N ASP A 170 15.29 -22.79 23.60
CA ASP A 170 14.68 -24.13 23.80
C ASP A 170 13.26 -24.11 24.42
N ARG A 171 12.49 -23.07 24.08
CA ARG A 171 11.07 -22.94 24.37
C ARG A 171 10.45 -22.34 23.14
N SER A 172 9.59 -23.11 22.47
CA SER A 172 8.77 -22.68 21.34
C SER A 172 7.81 -21.56 21.77
N LYS A 173 8.35 -20.35 21.89
CA LYS A 173 7.63 -19.08 21.86
C LYS A 173 7.79 -18.55 20.43
N PRO A 174 6.72 -18.33 19.66
CA PRO A 174 6.84 -17.66 18.39
C PRO A 174 7.32 -16.22 18.64
N GLN A 175 8.55 -15.90 18.25
CA GLN A 175 9.07 -14.55 18.29
C GLN A 175 8.94 -13.89 16.92
N VAL A 176 8.37 -12.68 16.95
CA VAL A 176 8.01 -11.83 15.81
C VAL A 176 9.24 -11.08 15.32
N VAL A 177 9.49 -11.14 14.00
CA VAL A 177 10.31 -10.15 13.29
C VAL A 177 9.66 -8.81 13.52
N SER A 178 10.33 -7.98 14.31
CA SER A 178 9.78 -6.73 14.78
C SER A 178 10.63 -5.59 14.24
N LYS A 179 10.00 -4.65 13.55
CA LYS A 179 9.89 -3.37 14.25
C LYS A 179 8.62 -3.46 15.09
N GLY A 180 8.84 -3.67 16.39
CA GLY A 180 7.80 -3.72 17.42
C GLY A 180 6.70 -4.76 17.24
N LYS A 181 6.84 -5.88 17.97
CA LYS A 181 5.80 -6.63 18.71
C LYS A 181 4.45 -6.99 18.00
N THR A 182 3.84 -8.17 18.15
CA THR A 182 4.12 -9.39 18.93
C THR A 182 3.31 -10.56 18.36
N THR A 183 3.81 -11.75 18.64
CA THR A 183 3.27 -13.11 18.61
C THR A 183 1.75 -13.27 18.49
N VAL A 184 1.32 -14.04 17.48
CA VAL A 184 0.12 -14.87 17.51
C VAL A 184 0.48 -16.21 18.16
N VAL A 185 -0.33 -16.65 19.13
CA VAL A 185 -0.34 -18.01 19.67
C VAL A 185 -1.18 -18.89 18.76
N THR A 186 -0.59 -20.02 18.38
CA THR A 186 -1.16 -21.11 17.60
C THR A 186 -2.26 -21.85 18.38
N SER A 187 -3.42 -22.06 17.76
CA SER A 187 -4.28 -23.20 18.06
C SER A 187 -3.91 -24.37 17.15
N SER A 188 -3.34 -25.41 17.74
CA SER A 188 -3.05 -26.71 17.15
C SER A 188 -4.23 -27.33 16.42
N THR A 189 -4.00 -28.04 15.31
CA THR A 189 -4.42 -29.45 15.12
C THR A 189 -3.77 -30.08 13.87
N SER A 190 -2.97 -31.13 14.13
CA SER A 190 -2.73 -32.35 13.34
C SER A 190 -2.12 -32.31 11.93
N ALA A 191 -1.02 -33.05 11.82
CA ALA A 191 -0.26 -33.36 10.63
C ALA A 191 -1.10 -34.03 9.52
N LYS A 192 -0.97 -33.55 8.28
CA LYS A 192 -1.17 -34.37 7.07
C LYS A 192 -0.17 -33.97 5.98
N ALA A 193 0.42 -35.01 5.39
CA ALA A 193 1.34 -34.96 4.27
C ALA A 193 0.74 -34.18 3.08
N VAL A 194 1.59 -33.42 2.39
CA VAL A 194 1.25 -32.65 1.19
C VAL A 194 0.84 -33.61 0.07
N ASP A 195 -0.46 -33.67 -0.22
CA ASP A 195 -1.01 -34.44 -1.35
C ASP A 195 -0.90 -33.63 -2.65
N LYS A 196 -0.14 -34.18 -3.61
CA LYS A 196 0.20 -33.56 -4.92
C LYS A 196 -1.03 -33.23 -5.79
N LYS A 197 -2.21 -33.77 -5.47
CA LYS A 197 -3.47 -33.49 -6.18
C LYS A 197 -4.02 -32.09 -5.94
N THR A 198 -3.76 -31.48 -4.79
CA THR A 198 -4.29 -30.14 -4.44
C THR A 198 -3.58 -29.03 -5.22
N PHE A 199 -2.29 -29.22 -5.54
CA PHE A 199 -1.50 -28.31 -6.38
C PHE A 199 -1.95 -28.36 -7.85
N GLN A 200 -2.22 -29.56 -8.39
CA GLN A 200 -2.75 -29.69 -9.76
C GLN A 200 -4.17 -29.12 -9.90
N ASN A 201 -5.01 -29.21 -8.87
CA ASN A 201 -6.33 -28.59 -8.87
C ASN A 201 -6.27 -27.06 -8.78
N HIS A 202 -5.27 -26.49 -8.09
CA HIS A 202 -5.07 -25.04 -8.01
C HIS A 202 -4.58 -24.45 -9.35
N VAL A 203 -3.67 -25.16 -10.04
CA VAL A 203 -3.22 -24.79 -11.39
C VAL A 203 -4.35 -24.93 -12.42
N ARG A 204 -5.22 -25.95 -12.30
CA ARG A 204 -6.43 -26.06 -13.15
C ARG A 204 -7.45 -24.95 -12.89
N TRP A 205 -7.61 -24.50 -11.65
CA TRP A 205 -8.52 -23.42 -11.30
C TRP A 205 -8.03 -22.06 -11.83
N LEU A 206 -6.72 -21.81 -11.81
CA LEU A 206 -6.11 -20.61 -12.41
C LEU A 206 -6.25 -20.57 -13.94
N ILE A 207 -6.15 -21.72 -14.62
CA ILE A 207 -6.37 -21.82 -16.07
C ILE A 207 -7.86 -21.62 -16.42
N PHE A 208 -8.79 -22.14 -15.60
CA PHE A 208 -10.22 -21.91 -15.78
C PHE A 208 -10.64 -20.45 -15.50
N TYR A 209 -10.00 -19.79 -14.51
CA TYR A 209 -10.26 -18.37 -14.21
C TYR A 209 -9.70 -17.43 -15.28
N ALA A 210 -8.54 -17.76 -15.87
CA ALA A 210 -7.99 -17.04 -17.02
C ALA A 210 -8.91 -17.14 -18.26
N LEU A 211 -9.47 -18.32 -18.55
CA LEU A 211 -10.42 -18.52 -19.66
C LEU A 211 -11.80 -17.85 -19.42
N PHE A 212 -12.19 -17.64 -18.16
CA PHE A 212 -13.47 -16.98 -17.81
C PHE A 212 -13.38 -15.44 -17.84
N LEU A 213 -12.17 -14.88 -17.69
CA LEU A 213 -11.90 -13.45 -17.86
C LEU A 213 -11.80 -13.05 -19.34
N ASP A 214 -11.31 -13.94 -20.21
CA ASP A 214 -11.25 -13.70 -21.66
C ASP A 214 -12.64 -13.72 -22.33
N LEU A 215 -13.62 -14.45 -21.78
CA LEU A 215 -14.98 -14.50 -22.32
C LEU A 215 -15.82 -13.26 -21.95
N ASN A 216 -15.59 -12.66 -20.78
CA ASN A 216 -16.28 -11.44 -20.35
C ASN A 216 -15.76 -10.18 -21.06
N PHE A 217 -14.48 -10.16 -21.45
CA PHE A 217 -13.90 -9.07 -22.24
C PHE A 217 -14.45 -9.02 -23.67
N LEU A 218 -14.80 -10.19 -24.25
CA LEU A 218 -15.45 -10.28 -25.56
C LEU A 218 -16.93 -9.85 -25.54
N ILE A 219 -17.64 -10.06 -24.43
CA ILE A 219 -19.04 -9.62 -24.25
C ILE A 219 -19.12 -8.09 -24.08
N PHE A 220 -18.13 -7.46 -23.44
CA PHE A 220 -18.08 -6.00 -23.30
C PHE A 220 -17.80 -5.30 -24.65
N GLN A 221 -16.96 -5.88 -25.51
CA GLN A 221 -16.71 -5.32 -26.85
C GLN A 221 -17.84 -5.55 -27.87
N LEU A 222 -18.72 -6.53 -27.66
CA LEU A 222 -19.88 -6.75 -28.52
C LEU A 222 -21.09 -5.89 -28.13
N CYS A 223 -21.20 -5.46 -26.86
CA CYS A 223 -22.28 -4.58 -26.40
C CYS A 223 -22.09 -3.12 -26.87
N ASP A 224 -20.85 -2.62 -26.90
CA ASP A 224 -20.54 -1.25 -27.31
C ASP A 224 -20.75 -1.03 -28.82
N ARG A 225 -20.57 -2.09 -29.62
CA ARG A 225 -20.78 -2.07 -31.09
C ARG A 225 -22.25 -2.16 -31.49
N TYR A 226 -23.16 -2.56 -30.59
CA TYR A 226 -24.60 -2.65 -30.86
C TYR A 226 -25.35 -1.35 -30.54
N PHE A 227 -24.81 -0.51 -29.66
CA PHE A 227 -25.46 0.75 -29.26
C PHE A 227 -25.18 1.91 -30.24
N THR A 228 -24.09 1.84 -31.03
CA THR A 228 -23.74 2.88 -32.01
C THR A 228 -24.50 2.81 -33.35
N GLN A 229 -25.46 1.88 -33.51
CA GLN A 229 -26.22 1.70 -34.77
C GLN A 229 -27.69 2.13 -34.72
N ASN A 230 -28.22 2.60 -33.59
CA ASN A 230 -29.63 3.00 -33.49
C ASN A 230 -29.83 4.35 -32.77
N SER A 231 -29.43 5.44 -33.41
CA SER A 231 -29.96 6.77 -33.08
C SER A 231 -30.08 7.64 -34.35
N HIS A 232 -31.10 7.35 -35.14
CA HIS A 232 -31.69 8.31 -36.08
C HIS A 232 -33.20 8.31 -35.88
N LYS A 233 -33.71 9.32 -35.18
CA LYS A 233 -34.99 10.00 -35.42
C LYS A 233 -35.13 11.11 -34.38
N GLY A 234 -35.05 12.35 -34.85
CA GLY A 234 -35.07 13.55 -34.02
C GLY A 234 -36.46 14.01 -33.63
N PHE A 235 -36.49 15.06 -32.81
CA PHE A 235 -37.57 16.02 -32.75
C PHE A 235 -37.02 17.38 -32.27
N VAL A 236 -37.45 18.43 -32.97
CA VAL A 236 -37.13 19.85 -32.81
C VAL A 236 -38.28 20.52 -32.03
N VAL A 237 -38.03 21.59 -31.26
CA VAL A 237 -38.80 22.86 -31.28
C VAL A 237 -38.38 23.84 -30.16
N THR A 238 -37.81 24.96 -30.64
CA THR A 238 -37.91 26.40 -30.26
C THR A 238 -37.52 26.99 -28.90
N SER A 239 -36.82 28.12 -29.05
CA SER A 239 -36.42 29.17 -28.11
C SER A 239 -37.56 30.04 -27.55
N ASP A 240 -37.39 30.57 -26.34
CA ASP A 240 -37.60 32.01 -26.09
C ASP A 240 -36.92 32.54 -24.80
N LYS A 241 -36.69 33.86 -24.76
CA LYS A 241 -35.81 34.62 -23.84
C LYS A 241 -36.45 35.04 -22.49
N SER A 242 -35.54 35.30 -21.53
CA SER A 242 -35.52 36.37 -20.49
C SER A 242 -35.99 36.08 -19.06
N GLY A 243 -35.15 36.51 -18.08
CA GLY A 243 -35.53 36.80 -16.70
C GLY A 243 -34.84 35.93 -15.62
N ALA A 244 -33.83 36.47 -14.92
CA ALA A 244 -33.47 36.03 -13.56
C ALA A 244 -34.31 36.84 -12.55
N PRO A 245 -34.41 36.50 -11.24
CA PRO A 245 -33.78 35.40 -10.50
C PRO A 245 -34.73 34.60 -9.56
N ALA A 246 -34.35 33.38 -9.15
CA ALA A 246 -34.61 32.79 -7.82
C ALA A 246 -34.10 31.33 -7.83
N VAL A 247 -33.15 31.03 -6.94
CA VAL A 247 -32.47 29.74 -6.86
C VAL A 247 -33.17 28.92 -5.79
N ASP A 248 -34.03 28.00 -6.20
CA ASP A 248 -34.54 26.90 -5.37
C ASP A 248 -34.82 25.70 -6.30
N ALA A 249 -33.88 24.74 -6.34
CA ALA A 249 -34.15 23.39 -6.80
C ALA A 249 -33.07 22.46 -6.27
N ALA A 250 -33.47 21.49 -5.44
CA ALA A 250 -32.69 20.31 -5.10
C ALA A 250 -32.34 19.58 -6.40
N GLY A 251 -31.14 19.83 -6.92
CA GLY A 251 -30.61 19.10 -8.07
C GLY A 251 -30.33 17.67 -7.67
N ASP A 252 -30.79 16.72 -8.49
CA ASP A 252 -30.44 15.32 -8.42
C ASP A 252 -28.91 15.19 -8.52
N VAL A 253 -28.25 15.03 -7.37
CA VAL A 253 -26.79 14.93 -7.30
C VAL A 253 -26.43 13.49 -7.66
N ASP A 254 -25.65 13.29 -8.73
CA ASP A 254 -25.08 11.98 -9.06
C ASP A 254 -24.21 11.52 -7.86
N VAL A 255 -24.69 10.47 -7.18
CA VAL A 255 -24.12 9.96 -5.94
C VAL A 255 -23.38 8.64 -6.17
N THR A 256 -22.23 8.51 -5.51
CA THR A 256 -21.38 7.33 -5.51
C THR A 256 -21.23 6.79 -4.07
N SER A 257 -20.83 5.53 -3.96
CA SER A 257 -20.49 4.88 -2.68
C SER A 257 -19.01 4.51 -2.66
N ILE A 258 -18.35 4.75 -1.52
CA ILE A 258 -16.94 4.44 -1.27
C ILE A 258 -16.90 3.31 -0.24
N THR A 259 -16.36 2.15 -0.61
CA THR A 259 -16.30 0.95 0.25
C THR A 259 -14.89 0.35 0.37
N SER A 260 -13.87 1.01 -0.20
CA SER A 260 -12.49 0.51 -0.30
C SER A 260 -11.57 0.99 0.83
N LEU A 261 -12.07 1.79 1.77
CA LEU A 261 -11.25 2.37 2.83
C LEU A 261 -11.19 1.44 4.03
N SER A 262 -10.02 0.87 4.29
CA SER A 262 -9.78 0.11 5.51
C SER A 262 -8.35 0.24 5.99
N GLU A 263 -8.15 0.28 7.30
CA GLU A 263 -6.82 0.25 7.92
C GLU A 263 -6.82 -0.69 9.14
N GLU A 264 -5.68 -1.33 9.39
CA GLU A 264 -5.51 -2.27 10.49
C GLU A 264 -4.69 -1.63 11.61
N TYR A 265 -5.23 -1.70 12.83
CA TYR A 265 -4.61 -1.13 14.02
C TYR A 265 -4.23 -2.23 15.01
N LYS A 266 -3.00 -2.20 15.54
CA LYS A 266 -2.50 -3.17 16.54
C LYS A 266 -3.03 -2.90 17.96
N ILE A 267 -4.32 -2.68 18.10
CA ILE A 267 -5.01 -2.42 19.38
C ILE A 267 -6.33 -3.18 19.43
N GLN A 268 -6.86 -3.34 20.64
CA GLN A 268 -8.18 -3.93 20.86
C GLN A 268 -9.30 -2.99 20.37
N PRO A 269 -10.47 -3.54 19.95
CA PRO A 269 -11.58 -2.73 19.45
C PRO A 269 -12.09 -1.71 20.47
N SER A 270 -12.02 -2.05 21.77
CA SER A 270 -12.36 -1.15 22.87
C SER A 270 -11.52 0.11 22.89
N ARG A 271 -10.20 -0.01 22.69
CA ARG A 271 -9.29 1.12 22.69
C ARG A 271 -9.46 1.98 21.43
N LEU A 272 -9.69 1.34 20.28
CA LEU A 272 -9.98 2.06 19.04
C LEU A 272 -11.31 2.82 19.14
N TRP A 273 -12.31 2.21 19.76
CA TRP A 273 -13.60 2.83 20.04
C TRP A 273 -13.45 4.11 20.86
N GLU A 274 -12.72 4.05 21.99
CA GLU A 274 -12.43 5.23 22.83
C GLU A 274 -11.81 6.36 22.01
N VAL A 275 -10.90 6.06 21.09
CA VAL A 275 -10.20 7.07 20.29
C VAL A 275 -11.13 7.75 19.28
N LEU A 276 -12.14 7.03 18.80
CA LEU A 276 -13.15 7.54 17.88
C LEU A 276 -14.28 8.29 18.59
N THR A 277 -14.57 7.97 19.85
CA THR A 277 -15.73 8.50 20.57
C THR A 277 -15.42 9.50 21.67
N GLU A 278 -14.22 9.45 22.27
CA GLU A 278 -13.86 10.31 23.39
C GLU A 278 -13.43 11.69 22.89
N PRO A 279 -14.11 12.79 23.27
CA PRO A 279 -13.84 14.13 22.73
C PRO A 279 -12.38 14.58 22.90
N GLU A 280 -11.76 14.24 24.04
CA GLU A 280 -10.36 14.58 24.33
C GLU A 280 -9.38 13.85 23.41
N LEU A 281 -9.70 12.61 23.01
CA LEU A 281 -8.89 11.85 22.07
C LEU A 281 -9.14 12.31 20.63
N VAL A 282 -10.40 12.58 20.28
CA VAL A 282 -10.79 13.16 18.99
C VAL A 282 -10.07 14.49 18.73
N LYS A 283 -9.99 15.35 19.74
CA LYS A 283 -9.24 16.61 19.67
C LYS A 283 -7.74 16.39 19.43
N LYS A 284 -7.15 15.34 20.00
CA LYS A 284 -5.73 15.01 19.80
C LYS A 284 -5.42 14.60 18.37
N TRP A 285 -6.22 13.72 17.76
CA TRP A 285 -5.93 13.25 16.39
C TRP A 285 -6.45 14.18 15.29
N SER A 286 -7.51 14.95 15.55
CA SER A 286 -7.98 15.97 14.60
C SER A 286 -7.16 17.26 14.61
N GLY A 287 -6.36 17.50 15.66
CA GLY A 287 -5.47 18.67 15.79
C GLY A 287 -6.17 20.02 15.88
N THR A 288 -7.50 20.06 16.00
CA THR A 288 -8.33 21.29 16.01
C THR A 288 -9.38 21.24 17.11
N SER A 289 -9.99 22.38 17.48
CA SER A 289 -11.10 22.34 18.44
C SER A 289 -12.33 21.71 17.80
N THR A 290 -12.78 20.59 18.37
CA THR A 290 -13.91 19.81 17.86
C THR A 290 -15.13 19.96 18.77
N GLN A 291 -16.30 20.23 18.18
CA GLN A 291 -17.57 20.03 18.86
C GLN A 291 -17.98 18.58 18.60
N PHE A 292 -18.20 17.80 19.66
CA PHE A 292 -18.40 16.37 19.54
C PHE A 292 -19.42 15.91 20.59
N ASP A 293 -20.69 15.84 20.17
CA ASP A 293 -21.79 15.35 21.02
C ASP A 293 -22.09 13.90 20.67
N LEU A 294 -21.54 12.96 21.46
CA LEU A 294 -21.73 11.52 21.27
C LEU A 294 -23.08 11.08 21.86
N SER A 295 -24.16 11.50 21.22
CA SER A 295 -25.53 11.07 21.51
C SER A 295 -26.24 10.67 20.21
N PRO A 296 -27.31 9.84 20.25
CA PRO A 296 -28.12 9.58 19.07
C PRO A 296 -28.71 10.90 18.52
N ASN A 297 -28.37 11.25 17.27
CA ASN A 297 -28.62 12.55 16.63
C ASN A 297 -27.78 13.74 17.15
N GLY A 298 -26.79 13.47 18.01
CA GLY A 298 -25.80 14.46 18.44
C GLY A 298 -24.98 14.97 17.25
N GLY A 299 -24.75 16.27 17.22
CA GLY A 299 -24.00 16.94 16.16
C GLY A 299 -22.50 16.89 16.41
N PHE A 300 -21.71 16.87 15.34
CA PHE A 300 -20.28 17.11 15.43
C PHE A 300 -19.78 18.11 14.38
N SER A 301 -18.74 18.83 14.75
CA SER A 301 -18.00 19.75 13.88
C SER A 301 -16.51 19.56 14.10
N MET A 302 -15.78 19.25 13.03
CA MET A 302 -14.35 18.96 13.04
C MET A 302 -13.60 19.74 11.95
N PHE A 303 -12.28 19.85 12.10
CA PHE A 303 -11.39 20.52 11.14
C PHE A 303 -11.82 21.96 10.84
N ASN A 304 -12.01 22.76 11.89
CA ASN A 304 -12.49 24.16 11.79
C ASN A 304 -13.84 24.31 11.07
N SER A 305 -14.80 23.41 11.35
CA SER A 305 -16.12 23.36 10.69
C SER A 305 -16.07 23.07 9.18
N THR A 306 -14.95 22.56 8.69
CA THR A 306 -14.85 22.05 7.32
C THR A 306 -15.66 20.77 7.16
N VAL A 307 -15.66 19.94 8.20
CA VAL A 307 -16.45 18.71 8.28
C VAL A 307 -17.51 18.88 9.35
N THR A 308 -18.75 18.61 8.96
CA THR A 308 -19.90 18.64 9.89
C THR A 308 -20.77 17.41 9.69
N GLY A 309 -21.50 17.03 10.74
CA GLY A 309 -22.29 15.82 10.69
C GLY A 309 -23.13 15.58 11.94
N GLN A 310 -23.81 14.44 11.94
CA GLN A 310 -24.67 13.98 13.04
C GLN A 310 -24.51 12.47 13.22
N PHE A 311 -24.47 11.99 14.46
CA PHE A 311 -24.44 10.55 14.73
C PHE A 311 -25.81 9.94 14.52
N VAL A 312 -25.86 8.85 13.77
CA VAL A 312 -27.10 8.13 13.45
C VAL A 312 -27.22 6.88 14.31
N ARG A 313 -26.14 6.08 14.37
CA ARG A 313 -26.11 4.82 15.12
C ARG A 313 -24.79 4.70 15.84
N ILE A 314 -24.87 4.32 17.12
CA ILE A 314 -23.71 4.16 18.00
C ILE A 314 -23.81 2.76 18.61
N GLU A 315 -23.00 1.82 18.11
CA GLU A 315 -22.87 0.48 18.66
C GLU A 315 -21.46 0.28 19.23
N GLN A 316 -21.38 0.24 20.55
CA GLN A 316 -20.11 0.18 21.27
C GLN A 316 -19.22 -0.96 20.76
N ASN A 317 -17.98 -0.61 20.41
CA ASN A 317 -16.92 -1.49 19.90
C ASN A 317 -17.24 -2.23 18.59
N LYS A 318 -18.29 -1.82 17.84
CA LYS A 318 -18.72 -2.52 16.62
C LYS A 318 -18.94 -1.60 15.44
N GLU A 319 -19.85 -0.63 15.57
CA GLU A 319 -20.28 0.22 14.46
C GLU A 319 -20.53 1.65 14.95
N LEU A 320 -19.97 2.64 14.26
CA LEU A 320 -20.32 4.04 14.43
C LEU A 320 -20.78 4.59 13.08
N ALA A 321 -22.09 4.81 12.95
CA ALA A 321 -22.69 5.37 11.74
C ALA A 321 -23.04 6.84 11.95
N MET A 322 -22.69 7.67 10.98
CA MET A 322 -22.86 9.11 11.04
C MET A 322 -23.22 9.69 9.66
N LYS A 323 -24.02 10.76 9.67
CA LYS A 323 -24.12 11.69 8.55
C LYS A 323 -22.88 12.55 8.54
N TRP A 324 -22.30 12.73 7.38
CA TRP A 324 -21.02 13.40 7.20
C TRP A 324 -21.06 14.25 5.93
N ARG A 325 -20.53 15.48 5.98
CA ARG A 325 -20.41 16.33 4.80
C ARG A 325 -19.20 17.24 4.89
N LEU A 326 -18.66 17.59 3.73
CA LEU A 326 -17.77 18.74 3.59
C LEU A 326 -18.58 20.03 3.49
N LYS A 327 -17.95 21.15 3.82
CA LYS A 327 -18.50 22.48 3.57
C LYS A 327 -18.77 22.73 2.08
N THR A 328 -18.00 22.09 1.20
CA THR A 328 -18.12 22.15 -0.27
C THR A 328 -19.28 21.31 -0.82
N TYR A 329 -19.91 20.45 -0.03
CA TYR A 329 -21.06 19.66 -0.46
C TYR A 329 -22.25 20.57 -0.82
N PRO A 330 -23.12 20.15 -1.75
CA PRO A 330 -24.38 20.83 -2.02
C PRO A 330 -25.21 21.09 -0.74
N SER A 331 -26.09 22.08 -0.79
CA SER A 331 -26.94 22.45 0.35
C SER A 331 -27.77 21.25 0.81
N GLN A 332 -27.78 21.00 2.12
CA GLN A 332 -28.45 19.88 2.78
C GLN A 332 -28.08 18.45 2.31
N HIS A 333 -27.03 18.29 1.48
CA HIS A 333 -26.52 16.97 1.13
C HIS A 333 -25.58 16.42 2.22
N PHE A 334 -25.76 15.15 2.59
CA PHE A 334 -24.94 14.43 3.56
C PHE A 334 -24.63 13.03 3.04
N ALA A 335 -23.37 12.62 3.15
CA ALA A 335 -22.97 11.23 2.99
C ALA A 335 -23.25 10.45 4.28
N ASN A 336 -23.65 9.19 4.15
CA ASN A 336 -23.79 8.27 5.27
C ASN A 336 -22.49 7.49 5.42
N VAL A 337 -21.69 7.85 6.42
CA VAL A 337 -20.41 7.22 6.73
C VAL A 337 -20.59 6.22 7.86
N ARG A 338 -20.12 4.99 7.66
CA ARG A 338 -20.09 3.92 8.66
C ARG A 338 -18.67 3.54 8.97
N LEU A 339 -18.31 3.57 10.24
CA LEU A 339 -17.05 3.05 10.76
C LEU A 339 -17.32 1.68 11.38
N LEU A 340 -16.78 0.63 10.78
CA LEU A 340 -16.97 -0.76 11.19
C LEU A 340 -15.67 -1.26 11.84
N LEU A 341 -15.76 -1.66 13.09
CA LEU A 341 -14.66 -2.24 13.84
C LEU A 341 -14.78 -3.76 13.78
N LYS A 342 -13.85 -4.40 13.07
CA LYS A 342 -13.74 -5.87 13.00
C LYS A 342 -12.58 -6.32 13.86
N ASP A 343 -12.90 -7.06 14.92
CA ASP A 343 -11.91 -7.69 15.79
C ASP A 343 -11.29 -8.90 15.08
N GLN A 344 -9.97 -8.88 14.88
CA GLN A 344 -9.21 -10.01 14.35
C GLN A 344 -8.37 -10.70 15.44
N GLY A 345 -8.55 -10.32 16.70
CA GLY A 345 -7.89 -10.91 17.88
C GLY A 345 -6.59 -10.22 18.25
N ASP A 346 -5.65 -10.08 17.32
CA ASP A 346 -4.36 -9.40 17.52
C ASP A 346 -4.33 -7.97 16.96
N CYS A 347 -5.19 -7.66 15.99
CA CYS A 347 -5.45 -6.33 15.47
C CYS A 347 -6.95 -6.06 15.34
N THR A 348 -7.32 -4.78 15.29
CA THR A 348 -8.66 -4.34 14.93
C THR A 348 -8.60 -3.71 13.54
N LYS A 349 -9.37 -4.25 12.61
CA LYS A 349 -9.54 -3.65 11.28
C LYS A 349 -10.67 -2.63 11.35
N LEU A 350 -10.36 -1.38 11.02
CA LEU A 350 -11.33 -0.31 10.85
C LEU A 350 -11.68 -0.19 9.36
N GLU A 351 -12.93 -0.47 9.02
CA GLU A 351 -13.45 -0.27 7.67
C GLU A 351 -14.34 0.97 7.65
N ILE A 352 -14.14 1.84 6.66
CA ILE A 352 -14.95 3.04 6.44
C ILE A 352 -15.74 2.84 5.17
N GLU A 353 -17.06 2.91 5.29
CA GLU A 353 -17.97 2.90 4.15
C GLU A 353 -18.71 4.22 4.08
N ALA A 354 -18.65 4.92 2.95
CA ALA A 354 -19.34 6.18 2.75
C ALA A 354 -20.33 6.05 1.59
N ASN A 355 -21.62 6.15 1.88
CA ASN A 355 -22.69 6.07 0.87
C ASN A 355 -23.28 7.46 0.62
N GLY A 356 -23.68 7.74 -0.62
CA GLY A 356 -24.30 9.02 -0.98
C GLY A 356 -23.30 10.17 -1.11
N VAL A 357 -22.06 9.88 -1.51
CA VAL A 357 -21.02 10.88 -1.75
C VAL A 357 -21.23 11.49 -3.14
N PRO A 358 -21.27 12.83 -3.29
CA PRO A 358 -21.34 13.46 -4.61
C PRO A 358 -20.17 13.04 -5.50
N LYS A 359 -20.44 12.57 -6.72
CA LYS A 359 -19.41 12.04 -7.64
C LYS A 359 -18.28 13.05 -7.94
N MET A 360 -18.62 14.33 -8.06
CA MET A 360 -17.64 15.41 -8.27
C MET A 360 -16.68 15.61 -7.09
N GLN A 361 -17.01 15.09 -5.90
CA GLN A 361 -16.24 15.26 -4.67
C GLN A 361 -15.84 13.90 -4.07
N CYS A 362 -15.92 12.83 -4.86
CA CYS A 362 -15.60 11.46 -4.45
C CYS A 362 -14.13 11.36 -4.03
N ASP A 363 -13.21 11.79 -4.89
CA ASP A 363 -11.77 11.70 -4.64
C ASP A 363 -11.33 12.54 -3.42
N GLU A 364 -11.92 13.73 -3.25
CA GLU A 364 -11.63 14.60 -2.10
C GLU A 364 -12.17 13.98 -0.80
N THR A 365 -13.36 13.38 -0.85
CA THR A 365 -13.95 12.69 0.29
C THR A 365 -13.14 11.44 0.66
N GLU A 366 -12.72 10.64 -0.32
CA GLU A 366 -11.91 9.45 -0.09
C GLU A 366 -10.55 9.80 0.53
N ASN A 367 -9.82 10.75 -0.09
CA ASN A 367 -8.55 11.21 0.42
C ASN A 367 -8.68 11.86 1.80
N GLY A 368 -9.76 12.60 2.02
CA GLY A 368 -10.06 13.21 3.32
C GLY A 368 -10.28 12.18 4.42
N LEU A 369 -11.11 11.16 4.16
CA LEU A 369 -11.36 10.07 5.10
C LEU A 369 -10.09 9.25 5.37
N ARG A 370 -9.33 8.90 4.33
CA ARG A 370 -8.07 8.16 4.47
C ARG A 370 -7.03 8.94 5.28
N ARG A 371 -6.74 10.18 4.89
CA ARG A 371 -5.65 10.97 5.47
C ARG A 371 -6.01 11.53 6.85
N PHE A 372 -7.20 12.09 7.02
CA PHE A 372 -7.55 12.80 8.24
C PHE A 372 -8.17 11.92 9.32
N TYR A 373 -8.78 10.79 8.97
CA TYR A 373 -9.28 9.85 9.96
C TYR A 373 -8.27 8.73 10.14
N LEU A 374 -8.07 7.89 9.13
CA LEU A 374 -7.29 6.67 9.31
C LEU A 374 -5.81 6.96 9.64
N GLN A 375 -5.14 7.74 8.78
CA GLN A 375 -3.71 8.06 8.94
C GLN A 375 -3.44 9.00 10.12
N SER A 376 -4.32 9.97 10.42
CA SER A 376 -4.12 10.83 11.60
C SER A 376 -4.25 10.06 12.91
N ILE A 377 -5.25 9.17 13.03
CA ILE A 377 -5.41 8.32 14.22
C ILE A 377 -4.16 7.43 14.37
N SER A 378 -3.72 6.84 13.26
CA SER A 378 -2.51 6.04 13.14
C SER A 378 -1.26 6.79 13.63
N ARG A 379 -1.06 8.03 13.15
CA ARG A 379 0.09 8.89 13.46
C ARG A 379 0.08 9.43 14.89
N THR A 380 -1.07 9.89 15.39
CA THR A 380 -1.17 10.58 16.68
C THR A 380 -0.98 9.64 17.86
N PHE A 381 -1.52 8.43 17.78
CA PHE A 381 -1.43 7.47 18.88
C PHE A 381 -0.42 6.35 18.63
N GLY A 382 0.16 6.29 17.43
CA GLY A 382 1.06 5.24 17.07
C GLY A 382 0.37 3.88 16.99
N PHE A 383 -0.85 3.84 16.43
CA PHE A 383 -1.59 2.59 16.23
C PHE A 383 -1.38 1.94 14.87
N GLY A 384 -0.81 2.69 13.92
CA GLY A 384 -0.52 2.21 12.57
C GLY A 384 0.45 1.06 12.54
N ALA A 385 0.24 0.14 11.59
CA ALA A 385 1.23 -0.87 11.22
C ALA A 385 2.54 -0.26 10.67
N ASN A 386 2.53 1.02 10.28
CA ASN A 386 3.63 1.71 9.57
C ASN A 386 4.39 2.73 10.43
N ILE A 387 4.58 2.48 11.72
CA ILE A 387 5.44 3.36 12.55
C ILE A 387 6.83 2.75 12.59
N PHE A 388 7.50 2.99 11.46
CA PHE A 388 8.86 2.59 11.13
C PHE A 388 9.07 1.11 11.02
#